data_AF-A0A915U8X7-F1
#
_entry.id   AF-A0A915U8X7-F1
#
_cell.length_a   1.000
_cell.length_b   1.000
_cell.length_c   1.000
_cell.angle_alpha   90.00
_cell.angle_beta   90.00
_cell.angle_gamma   90.00
#
_symmetry.space_group_name_H-M   'P 1'
#
loop_
_entity.id
_entity.type
_entity.pdbx_description
1 polymer ?
#
loop_
_entity_poly.entity_id
_entity_poly.type
_entity_poly.pdbx_seq_one_letter_code
_entity_poly.pdbx_strand_id
1 'polypeptide(L)'
;MASPSRPLTGYEKRRLRQIIVVVIVLVLLWVLFAPGGGYLQYRRLQKEIDTLVRENMVLEEQNGLLRQEINRLQRDEAYLEELARKKYGLLRKNEEVFDFGPATPSNRKKE
;
A
#
# COMPACT_ATOMS: atom_id res chain seq x y z
N MET A 1 24.04 40.01 -57.58
CA MET A 1 25.01 40.21 -56.47
C MET A 1 24.82 39.06 -55.48
N ALA A 2 25.64 38.02 -55.57
CA ALA A 2 25.60 36.87 -54.66
C ALA A 2 26.90 36.86 -53.85
N SER A 3 26.80 36.91 -52.53
CA SER A 3 27.97 36.81 -51.65
C SER A 3 28.62 35.43 -51.76
N PRO A 4 29.94 35.32 -51.90
CA PRO A 4 30.61 34.03 -51.99
C PRO A 4 30.61 33.36 -50.60
N SER A 5 30.00 32.18 -50.50
CA SER A 5 30.08 31.33 -49.32
C SER A 5 31.51 30.83 -49.15
N ARG A 6 32.19 31.34 -48.11
CA ARG A 6 33.56 30.93 -47.78
C ARG A 6 33.57 29.48 -47.30
N PRO A 7 34.44 28.62 -47.84
CA PRO A 7 34.52 27.23 -47.40
C PRO A 7 35.05 27.18 -45.96
N LEU A 8 34.34 26.47 -45.09
CA LEU A 8 34.70 26.32 -43.69
C LEU A 8 36.06 25.63 -43.55
N THR A 9 36.97 26.29 -42.83
CA THR A 9 38.33 25.85 -42.53
C THR A 9 38.27 24.63 -41.59
N GLY A 10 39.27 23.73 -41.61
CA GLY A 10 39.26 22.50 -40.81
C GLY A 10 39.07 22.71 -39.29
N TYR A 11 39.50 23.86 -38.77
CA TYR A 11 39.30 24.27 -37.37
C TYR A 11 37.84 24.63 -37.06
N GLU A 12 37.14 25.28 -38.00
CA GLU A 12 35.72 25.65 -37.86
C GLU A 12 34.84 24.40 -37.84
N LYS A 13 35.14 23.41 -38.68
CA LYS A 13 34.45 22.11 -38.69
C LYS A 13 34.63 21.34 -37.37
N ARG A 14 35.83 21.39 -36.75
CA ARG A 14 36.08 20.75 -35.45
C ARG A 14 35.32 21.42 -34.31
N ARG A 15 35.27 22.76 -34.28
CA ARG A 15 34.47 23.51 -33.30
C ARG A 15 32.97 23.26 -33.48
N LEU A 16 32.47 23.27 -34.71
CA LEU A 16 31.08 22.93 -35.01
C LEU A 16 30.72 21.53 -34.50
N ARG A 17 31.58 20.53 -34.74
CA ARG A 17 31.37 19.18 -34.22
C ARG A 17 31.33 19.15 -32.69
N GLN A 18 32.22 19.87 -32.02
CA GLN A 18 32.22 19.96 -30.56
C GLN A 18 30.93 20.61 -30.02
N ILE A 19 30.48 21.69 -30.66
CA ILE A 19 29.21 22.36 -30.30
C ILE A 19 28.04 21.40 -30.48
N ILE A 20 27.98 20.67 -31.59
CA ILE A 20 26.93 19.68 -31.85
C ILE A 20 26.92 18.60 -30.75
N VAL A 21 28.08 18.06 -30.37
CA VAL A 21 28.17 17.06 -29.30
C VAL A 21 27.69 17.64 -27.96
N VAL A 22 28.11 18.86 -27.62
CA VAL A 22 27.68 19.53 -26.38
C VAL A 22 26.18 19.74 -26.36
N VAL A 23 25.59 20.20 -27.48
CA VAL A 23 24.13 20.39 -27.59
C VAL A 23 23.40 19.05 -27.43
N ILE A 24 23.86 17.97 -28.06
CA ILE A 24 23.27 16.64 -27.91
C ILE A 24 23.32 16.19 -26.44
N VAL A 25 24.45 16.36 -25.77
CA VAL A 25 24.60 16.01 -24.35
C VAL A 25 23.64 16.82 -23.48
N LEU A 26 23.51 18.13 -23.72
CA LEU A 26 22.58 18.98 -22.98
C LEU A 26 21.12 18.59 -23.21
N VAL A 27 20.74 18.22 -24.43
CA VAL A 27 19.39 17.71 -24.74
C VAL A 27 19.12 16.40 -24.03
N LEU A 28 20.08 15.47 -24.02
CA LEU A 28 19.95 14.21 -23.28
C LEU A 28 19.82 14.46 -21.78
N LEU A 29 20.67 15.31 -21.20
CA LEU A 29 20.57 15.70 -19.80
C LEU A 29 19.22 16.35 -19.49
N TRP A 30 18.73 17.23 -20.37
CA TRP A 30 17.41 17.82 -20.22
C TRP A 30 16.32 16.77 -20.22
N VAL A 31 16.31 15.81 -21.15
CA VAL A 31 15.30 14.73 -21.20
C VAL A 31 15.38 13.83 -19.96
N LEU A 32 16.58 13.55 -19.44
CA LEU A 32 16.76 12.74 -18.24
C LEU A 32 16.33 13.50 -16.96
N PHE A 33 16.63 14.79 -16.87
CA PHE A 33 16.41 15.62 -15.67
C PHE A 33 15.20 16.55 -15.76
N ALA A 34 14.41 16.50 -16.85
CA ALA A 34 13.26 17.38 -17.06
C ALA A 34 12.25 17.21 -15.90
N PRO A 35 11.93 18.31 -15.19
CA PRO A 35 10.96 18.29 -14.11
C PRO A 35 9.57 18.00 -14.70
N GLY A 36 9.05 16.80 -14.43
CA GLY A 36 7.71 16.36 -14.85
C GLY A 36 7.66 15.22 -15.87
N GLY A 37 8.78 14.87 -16.52
CA GLY A 37 8.77 13.89 -17.62
C GLY A 37 9.98 12.96 -17.73
N GLY A 38 10.97 13.08 -16.84
CA GLY A 38 12.15 12.22 -16.88
C GLY A 38 11.84 10.74 -16.67
N TYR A 39 12.64 9.86 -17.27
CA TYR A 39 12.52 8.38 -17.16
C TYR A 39 12.43 7.89 -15.70
N LEU A 40 13.11 8.58 -14.78
CA LEU A 40 13.08 8.26 -13.35
C LEU A 40 11.68 8.47 -12.75
N GLN A 41 10.98 9.53 -13.14
CA GLN A 41 9.64 9.83 -12.64
C GLN A 41 8.64 8.79 -13.16
N TYR A 42 8.76 8.40 -14.43
CA TYR A 42 7.95 7.33 -15.01
C TYR A 42 8.16 6.00 -14.27
N ARG A 43 9.41 5.65 -13.95
CA ARG A 43 9.72 4.43 -13.17
C ARG A 43 9.18 4.48 -11.76
N ARG A 44 9.20 5.64 -11.09
CA ARG A 44 8.58 5.82 -9.77
C ARG A 44 7.07 5.65 -9.84
N LEU A 45 6.42 6.28 -10.82
CA LEU A 45 4.98 6.20 -11.00
C LEU A 45 4.52 4.76 -11.30
N GLN A 46 5.27 4.01 -12.11
CA GLN A 46 5.00 2.59 -12.34
C GLN A 46 5.08 1.76 -11.05
N LYS A 47 6.10 1.99 -10.21
CA LYS A 47 6.19 1.33 -8.89
C LYS A 47 5.03 1.70 -7.97
N GLU A 48 4.58 2.95 -8.01
CA GLU A 48 3.47 3.44 -7.21
C GLU A 48 2.16 2.77 -7.64
N ILE A 49 1.92 2.65 -8.95
CA ILE A 49 0.81 1.88 -9.51
C ILE A 49 0.85 0.42 -9.02
N ASP A 50 1.99 -0.26 -9.14
CA ASP A 50 2.13 -1.66 -8.68
C ASP A 50 1.90 -1.82 -7.17
N THR A 51 2.23 -0.78 -6.39
CA THR A 51 2.01 -0.78 -4.95
C THR A 51 0.53 -0.60 -4.64
N LEU A 52 -0.12 0.39 -5.26
CA LEU A 52 -1.55 0.64 -5.11
C LEU A 52 -2.41 -0.53 -5.56
N VAL A 53 -2.04 -1.20 -6.65
CA VAL A 53 -2.76 -2.40 -7.13
C VAL A 53 -2.68 -3.52 -6.10
N ARG A 54 -1.51 -3.75 -5.49
CA ARG A 54 -1.35 -4.75 -4.43
C ARG A 54 -2.15 -4.41 -3.18
N GLU A 55 -2.10 -3.15 -2.75
CA GLU A 55 -2.88 -2.69 -1.61
C GLU A 55 -4.38 -2.85 -1.85
N ASN A 56 -4.85 -2.53 -3.05
CA ASN A 56 -6.25 -2.68 -3.42
C ASN A 56 -6.69 -4.16 -3.40
N MET A 57 -5.89 -5.08 -3.95
CA MET A 57 -6.18 -6.51 -3.87
C MET A 57 -6.30 -7.01 -2.43
N VAL A 58 -5.38 -6.59 -1.54
CA VAL A 58 -5.43 -6.96 -0.12
C VAL A 58 -6.68 -6.39 0.56
N LEU A 59 -7.05 -5.14 0.26
CA LEU A 59 -8.25 -4.51 0.80
C LEU A 59 -9.53 -5.17 0.29
N GLU A 60 -9.58 -5.57 -0.97
CA GLU A 60 -10.71 -6.32 -1.54
C GLU A 60 -10.90 -7.67 -0.85
N GLU A 61 -9.80 -8.40 -0.60
CA GLU A 61 -9.85 -9.67 0.13
C GLU A 61 -10.37 -9.47 1.57
N GLN A 62 -9.82 -8.49 2.29
CA GLN A 62 -10.27 -8.17 3.65
C GLN A 62 -11.73 -7.75 3.68
N ASN A 63 -12.17 -6.94 2.72
CA ASN A 63 -13.58 -6.57 2.57
C ASN A 63 -14.46 -7.79 2.31
N GLY A 64 -14.00 -8.75 1.51
CA GLY A 64 -14.70 -10.02 1.28
C GLY A 64 -14.90 -10.80 2.58
N LEU A 65 -13.82 -10.97 3.36
CA LEU A 65 -13.86 -11.68 4.64
C LEU A 65 -14.78 -10.97 5.66
N LEU A 66 -14.67 -9.65 5.78
CA LEU A 66 -15.50 -8.86 6.68
C LEU A 66 -16.98 -8.94 6.29
N ARG A 67 -17.30 -8.93 4.99
CA ARG A 67 -18.69 -9.09 4.51
C ARG A 67 -19.24 -10.46 4.84
N GLN A 68 -18.42 -11.52 4.70
CA GLN A 68 -18.82 -12.86 5.11
C GLN A 68 -19.07 -12.93 6.61
N GLU A 69 -18.20 -12.31 7.41
CA GLU A 69 -18.35 -12.24 8.86
C GLU A 69 -19.64 -11.51 9.25
N ILE A 70 -19.90 -10.32 8.69
CA ILE A 70 -21.15 -9.59 8.90
C ILE A 70 -22.37 -10.45 8.55
N ASN A 71 -22.31 -11.18 7.42
CA ASN A 71 -23.41 -12.07 7.02
C ASN A 71 -23.66 -13.17 8.06
N ARG A 72 -22.59 -13.80 8.58
CA ARG A 72 -22.69 -14.80 9.64
C ARG A 72 -23.28 -14.21 10.91
N LEU A 73 -22.79 -13.07 11.39
CA LEU A 73 -23.36 -12.42 12.57
C LEU A 73 -24.84 -12.07 12.40
N GLN A 74 -25.28 -11.71 11.19
CA GLN A 74 -26.66 -11.30 10.94
C GLN A 74 -27.64 -12.46 10.71
N ARG A 75 -27.16 -13.57 10.14
CA ARG A 75 -28.03 -14.68 9.69
C ARG A 75 -27.89 -15.95 10.50
N ASP A 76 -26.80 -16.11 11.26
CA ASP A 76 -26.53 -17.28 12.08
C ASP A 76 -26.59 -16.88 13.57
N GLU A 77 -27.76 -17.12 14.17
CA GLU A 77 -27.97 -16.83 15.59
C GLU A 77 -27.06 -17.65 16.51
N ALA A 78 -26.71 -18.88 16.13
CA ALA A 78 -25.83 -19.73 16.93
C ALA A 78 -24.40 -19.19 16.94
N TYR A 79 -23.91 -18.75 15.77
CA TYR A 79 -22.62 -18.08 15.66
C TYR A 79 -22.57 -16.78 16.47
N LEU A 80 -23.64 -15.97 16.41
CA LEU A 80 -23.74 -14.73 17.17
C LEU A 80 -23.74 -14.99 18.68
N GLU A 81 -24.49 -15.99 19.15
CA GLU A 81 -24.54 -16.38 20.56
C GLU A 81 -23.19 -16.91 21.06
N GLU A 82 -22.52 -17.75 20.27
CA GLU A 82 -21.19 -18.27 20.59
C GLU A 82 -20.19 -17.13 20.72
N LEU A 83 -20.21 -16.17 19.80
CA LEU A 83 -19.34 -15.00 19.83
C LEU A 83 -19.65 -14.10 21.04
N ALA A 84 -20.94 -13.89 21.35
CA ALA A 84 -21.38 -13.12 22.52
C ALA A 84 -20.87 -13.73 23.84
N ARG A 85 -20.96 -15.06 23.96
CA ARG A 85 -20.45 -15.80 25.12
C ARG A 85 -18.93 -15.77 25.21
N LYS A 86 -18.22 -16.07 24.11
CA LYS A 86 -16.74 -16.18 24.10
C LYS A 86 -16.04 -14.83 24.23
N LYS A 87 -16.50 -13.81 23.50
CA LYS A 87 -15.82 -12.51 23.40
C LYS A 87 -16.26 -11.53 24.49
N TYR A 88 -17.50 -11.63 24.93
CA TYR A 88 -18.09 -10.66 25.86
C TYR A 88 -18.61 -11.28 27.16
N GLY A 89 -18.58 -12.61 27.32
CA GLY A 89 -19.09 -13.28 28.52
C GLY A 89 -20.60 -13.12 28.73
N LEU A 90 -21.34 -12.78 27.67
CA LEU A 90 -22.76 -12.51 27.76
C LEU A 90 -23.57 -13.79 27.99
N LEU A 91 -24.61 -13.68 28.80
CA LEU A 91 -25.55 -14.74 29.15
C LEU A 91 -26.95 -14.37 28.68
N ARG A 92 -27.80 -15.36 28.43
CA ARG A 92 -29.22 -15.09 28.19
C ARG A 92 -29.86 -14.54 29.47
N LYS A 93 -30.98 -13.83 29.33
CA LYS A 93 -31.71 -13.23 30.47
C LYS A 93 -32.10 -14.24 31.57
N ASN A 94 -32.17 -15.52 31.22
CA ASN A 94 -32.56 -16.63 32.08
C ASN A 94 -31.38 -17.56 32.44
N GLU A 95 -30.14 -17.10 32.29
CA GLU A 95 -28.92 -17.84 32.65
C GLU A 95 -28.16 -17.11 33.77
N GLU A 96 -27.62 -17.89 34.72
CA GLU A 96 -26.83 -17.38 35.86
C GLU A 96 -25.45 -18.08 35.86
N VAL A 97 -24.40 -17.34 36.23
CA VAL A 97 -23.04 -17.89 36.38
C VAL A 97 -22.81 -18.27 37.83
N PHE A 98 -22.44 -19.53 38.05
CA PHE A 98 -21.99 -20.03 39.35
C PHE A 98 -20.46 -20.03 39.38
N ASP A 99 -19.87 -19.12 40.16
CA ASP A 99 -18.44 -19.13 40.47
C ASP A 99 -18.22 -19.94 41.76
N PHE A 100 -17.69 -21.15 41.60
CA PHE A 100 -17.23 -21.95 42.73
C PHE A 100 -15.82 -21.47 43.11
N GLY A 101 -15.77 -20.38 43.88
CA GLY A 101 -14.52 -19.88 44.44
C GLY A 101 -13.71 -20.99 45.15
N PRO A 102 -12.40 -20.79 45.35
CA PRO A 102 -11.53 -21.83 45.90
C PRO A 102 -12.11 -22.36 47.20
N ALA A 103 -12.31 -23.68 47.26
CA ALA A 103 -13.02 -24.34 48.34
C ALA A 103 -12.51 -23.87 49.70
N THR A 104 -13.26 -22.99 50.36
CA THR A 104 -12.98 -22.63 51.75
C THR A 104 -13.23 -23.89 52.57
N PRO A 105 -12.21 -24.50 53.20
CA PRO A 105 -12.42 -25.70 53.98
C PRO A 105 -13.33 -25.31 55.14
N SER A 106 -14.54 -25.85 55.15
CA SER A 106 -15.50 -25.73 56.24
C SER A 106 -14.88 -26.32 57.49
N ASN A 107 -14.25 -25.47 58.32
CA ASN A 107 -13.78 -25.85 59.63
C ASN A 107 -14.98 -25.94 60.56
N ARG A 108 -15.70 -27.07 60.46
CA ARG A 108 -16.74 -27.46 61.39
C ARG A 108 -16.03 -27.90 62.68
N LYS A 109 -15.72 -26.94 63.56
CA LYS A 109 -15.40 -27.25 64.96
C LYS A 109 -16.58 -28.02 65.54
N LYS A 110 -16.38 -29.32 65.75
CA LYS A 110 -17.10 -30.08 66.77
C LYS A 110 -16.36 -29.85 68.08
N GLU A 111 -17.15 -29.69 69.13
CA GLU A 111 -16.79 -29.61 70.55
C GLU A 111 -16.33 -28.25 71.09
#